data_AF-A0ABD4A1T3-F1
#
_entry.id   AF-A0ABD4A1T3-F1
#
_cell.length_a   1.000
_cell.length_b   1.000
_cell.length_c   1.000
_cell.angle_alpha   90.00
_cell.angle_beta   90.00
_cell.angle_gamma   90.00
#
_symmetry.space_group_name_H-M   'P 1'
#
loop_
_entity.id
_entity.type
_entity.pdbx_description
1 polymer ?
#
loop_
_entity_poly.entity_id
_entity_poly.type
_entity_poly.pdbx_seq_one_letter_code
_entity_poly.pdbx_strand_id
1 'polypeptide(L)'
;MQKRMKLLKNQKGMTLVELLAVLVILGIIAAIAIPMIGNTIKDSKEKAILADAQTILSGAKIAQANGVKEFTQNNIKEYVEGVPAEATYSVSYSEDKGWEVTYSELKNIERAKTRYGITITDNTITASDLSKALKGEVPTPTTQEKKE
;
A
#
# COMPACT_ATOMS: atom_id res chain seq x y z
N MET A 1 14.27 54.44 -37.58
CA MET A 1 14.55 53.39 -36.58
C MET A 1 14.53 54.02 -35.19
N GLN A 2 14.27 53.28 -34.09
CA GLN A 2 14.29 53.69 -32.67
C GLN A 2 12.95 53.93 -31.93
N LYS A 3 12.01 52.98 -31.93
CA LYS A 3 10.94 52.92 -30.90
C LYS A 3 10.63 51.48 -30.48
N ARG A 4 11.56 50.81 -29.79
CA ARG A 4 11.33 49.51 -29.12
C ARG A 4 12.07 49.34 -27.78
N MET A 5 12.26 50.41 -26.99
CA MET A 5 12.97 50.33 -25.69
C MET A 5 12.20 50.88 -24.48
N LYS A 6 10.86 50.93 -24.51
CA LYS A 6 10.06 51.42 -23.36
C LYS A 6 9.36 50.34 -22.52
N LEU A 7 9.49 49.05 -22.86
CA LEU A 7 8.80 47.96 -22.14
C LEU A 7 9.63 47.29 -21.04
N LEU A 8 10.87 47.73 -20.78
CA LEU A 8 11.81 47.04 -19.87
C LEU A 8 11.96 47.66 -18.47
N LYS A 9 11.14 48.65 -18.07
CA LYS A 9 11.38 49.44 -16.84
C LYS A 9 10.27 49.41 -15.79
N ASN A 10 9.51 48.31 -15.70
CA ASN A 10 8.47 48.14 -14.66
C ASN A 10 8.72 46.94 -13.73
N GLN A 11 9.99 46.64 -13.42
CA GLN A 11 10.32 45.65 -12.39
C GLN A 11 10.19 46.30 -11.01
N LYS A 12 8.96 46.41 -10.50
CA LYS A 12 8.74 46.56 -9.06
C LYS A 12 9.18 45.24 -8.44
N GLY A 13 10.37 45.21 -7.84
CA GLY A 13 10.88 44.03 -7.15
C GLY A 13 10.02 43.71 -5.92
N MET A 14 9.77 42.43 -5.68
CA MET A 14 9.23 41.97 -4.39
C MET A 14 10.23 42.33 -3.29
N THR A 15 9.71 42.75 -2.15
CA THR A 15 10.54 42.95 -0.96
C THR A 15 10.93 41.61 -0.35
N LEU A 16 12.10 41.53 0.31
CA LEU A 16 12.53 40.30 0.99
C LEU A 16 11.52 39.87 2.08
N VAL A 17 10.83 40.83 2.69
CA VAL A 17 9.83 40.58 3.74
C VAL A 17 8.60 39.86 3.18
N GLU A 18 8.14 40.23 1.99
CA GLU A 18 7.01 39.54 1.32
C GLU A 18 7.37 38.08 0.99
N LEU A 19 8.58 37.84 0.46
CA LEU A 19 9.05 36.48 0.21
C LEU A 19 9.23 35.68 1.50
N LEU A 20 9.69 36.31 2.57
CA LEU A 20 9.89 35.66 3.87
C LEU A 20 8.55 35.23 4.49
N ALA A 21 7.53 36.07 4.45
CA ALA A 21 6.19 35.73 4.95
C ALA A 21 5.60 34.50 4.24
N VAL A 22 5.79 34.40 2.91
CA VAL A 22 5.33 33.24 2.12
C VAL A 22 6.06 31.96 2.52
N LEU A 23 7.39 32.02 2.69
CA LEU A 23 8.18 30.85 3.10
C LEU A 23 7.78 30.33 4.49
N VAL A 24 7.43 31.22 5.42
CA VAL A 24 6.93 30.84 6.74
C VAL A 24 5.62 30.06 6.63
N ILE A 25 4.66 30.54 5.83
CA ILE A 25 3.37 29.85 5.63
C ILE A 25 3.59 28.49 4.94
N LEU A 26 4.42 28.44 3.89
CA LEU A 26 4.77 27.19 3.21
C LEU A 26 5.47 26.20 4.16
N GLY A 27 6.32 26.68 5.06
CA GLY A 27 6.99 25.87 6.08
C GLY A 27 6.00 25.22 7.05
N ILE A 28 5.00 25.96 7.52
CA ILE A 28 3.95 25.43 8.42
C ILE A 28 3.11 24.38 7.70
N ILE A 29 2.69 24.64 6.46
CA ILE A 29 1.92 23.67 5.66
C ILE A 29 2.74 22.40 5.41
N ALA A 30 4.01 22.55 5.01
CA ALA A 30 4.90 21.42 4.74
C ALA A 30 5.11 20.54 5.98
N ALA A 31 5.22 21.13 7.18
CA ALA A 31 5.42 20.40 8.43
C ALA A 31 4.29 19.40 8.73
N ILE A 32 3.04 19.74 8.40
CA ILE A 32 1.87 18.85 8.61
C ILE A 32 1.64 17.94 7.40
N ALA A 33 1.82 18.46 6.19
CA ALA A 33 1.50 17.75 4.96
C ALA A 33 2.43 16.56 4.70
N ILE A 34 3.74 16.71 4.94
CA ILE A 34 4.73 15.65 4.67
C ILE A 34 4.42 14.34 5.42
N PRO A 35 4.25 14.32 6.77
CA PRO A 35 3.95 13.08 7.48
C PRO A 35 2.58 12.50 7.10
N MET A 36 1.57 13.34 6.87
CA MET A 36 0.22 12.92 6.48
C MET A 36 0.21 12.22 5.11
N ILE A 37 0.84 12.83 4.11
CA ILE A 37 0.95 12.27 2.76
C ILE A 37 1.80 11.00 2.80
N GLY A 38 2.90 10.99 3.55
CA GLY A 38 3.73 9.80 3.74
C GLY A 38 2.93 8.61 4.27
N ASN A 39 2.12 8.81 5.32
CA ASN A 39 1.28 7.75 5.87
C ASN A 39 0.20 7.29 4.87
N THR A 40 -0.40 8.22 4.12
CA THR A 40 -1.41 7.90 3.10
C THR A 40 -0.81 7.06 1.96
N ILE A 41 0.39 7.40 1.49
CA ILE A 41 1.10 6.61 0.48
C ILE A 41 1.42 5.22 1.02
N LYS A 42 1.88 5.09 2.27
CA LYS A 42 2.11 3.79 2.91
C LYS A 42 0.83 2.95 2.96
N ASP A 43 -0.30 3.54 3.38
CA ASP A 43 -1.61 2.87 3.39
C ASP A 43 -1.98 2.35 2.00
N SER A 44 -1.84 3.18 0.96
CA SER A 44 -2.16 2.79 -0.42
C SER A 44 -1.27 1.64 -0.92
N LYS A 45 0.03 1.67 -0.60
CA LYS A 45 0.96 0.59 -0.97
C LYS A 45 0.61 -0.72 -0.29
N GLU A 46 0.39 -0.71 1.02
CA GLU A 46 0.02 -1.91 1.77
C GLU A 46 -1.31 -2.50 1.26
N LYS A 47 -2.31 -1.65 0.98
CA LYS A 47 -3.58 -2.09 0.39
C LYS A 47 -3.42 -2.69 -1.00
N ALA A 48 -2.55 -2.13 -1.84
CA ALA A 48 -2.25 -2.68 -3.15
C ALA A 48 -1.65 -4.09 -3.04
N ILE A 49 -0.68 -4.28 -2.13
CA ILE A 49 -0.07 -5.59 -1.87
C ILE A 49 -1.12 -6.62 -1.41
N LEU A 50 -2.04 -6.22 -0.51
CA LEU A 50 -3.13 -7.09 -0.07
C LEU A 50 -4.10 -7.41 -1.22
N ALA A 51 -4.40 -6.44 -2.08
CA ALA A 51 -5.23 -6.66 -3.26
C ALA A 51 -4.57 -7.62 -4.26
N ASP A 52 -3.26 -7.51 -4.48
CA ASP A 52 -2.49 -8.44 -5.31
C ASP A 52 -2.57 -9.87 -4.73
N ALA A 53 -2.37 -10.02 -3.42
CA ALA A 53 -2.52 -11.31 -2.74
C ALA A 53 -3.92 -11.91 -2.90
N GLN A 54 -4.96 -11.06 -2.91
CA GLN A 54 -6.34 -11.48 -3.18
C GLN A 54 -6.54 -11.91 -4.63
N THR A 55 -5.93 -11.22 -5.58
CA THR A 55 -5.95 -11.61 -6.99
C THR A 55 -5.25 -12.95 -7.19
N ILE A 56 -4.10 -13.17 -6.53
CA ILE A 56 -3.39 -14.46 -6.53
C ILE A 56 -4.28 -15.58 -5.97
N LEU A 57 -4.92 -15.35 -4.82
CA LEU A 57 -5.83 -16.33 -4.21
C LEU A 57 -7.02 -16.66 -5.11
N SER A 58 -7.59 -15.63 -5.74
CA SER A 58 -8.74 -15.79 -6.64
C SER A 58 -8.34 -16.57 -7.90
N GLY A 59 -7.16 -16.26 -8.46
CA GLY A 59 -6.58 -17.00 -9.58
C GLY A 59 -6.34 -18.47 -9.23
N ALA A 60 -5.82 -18.78 -8.04
CA ALA A 60 -5.65 -20.16 -7.58
C ALA A 60 -6.98 -20.92 -7.44
N LYS A 61 -8.04 -20.26 -6.93
CA LYS A 61 -9.38 -20.87 -6.86
C LYS A 61 -9.97 -21.15 -8.24
N ILE A 62 -9.77 -20.25 -9.20
CA ILE A 62 -10.18 -20.47 -10.59
C ILE A 62 -9.37 -21.62 -11.21
N ALA A 63 -8.06 -21.65 -10.99
CA ALA A 63 -7.18 -22.73 -11.46
C ALA A 63 -7.61 -24.09 -10.88
N GLN A 64 -7.99 -24.14 -9.59
CA GLN A 64 -8.52 -25.35 -8.96
C GLN A 64 -9.81 -25.83 -9.64
N ALA A 65 -10.73 -24.92 -9.94
CA ALA A 65 -11.96 -25.24 -10.66
C ALA A 65 -11.68 -25.80 -12.08
N ASN A 66 -10.56 -25.41 -12.69
CA ASN A 66 -10.07 -25.93 -13.97
C ASN A 66 -9.19 -27.19 -13.84
N GLY A 67 -9.07 -27.77 -12.65
CA GLY A 67 -8.37 -29.04 -12.42
C GLY A 67 -6.87 -28.92 -12.10
N VAL A 68 -6.35 -27.72 -11.90
CA VAL A 68 -4.96 -27.52 -11.44
C VAL A 68 -4.83 -27.97 -9.98
N LYS A 69 -3.83 -28.82 -9.70
CA LYS A 69 -3.61 -29.40 -8.36
C LYS A 69 -2.52 -28.68 -7.57
N GLU A 70 -1.57 -28.05 -8.25
CA GLU A 70 -0.46 -27.34 -7.63
C GLU A 70 -0.49 -25.87 -8.02
N PHE A 71 -0.65 -24.97 -7.06
CA PHE A 71 -0.80 -23.54 -7.30
C PHE A 71 0.53 -22.79 -7.17
N THR A 72 1.52 -23.22 -7.95
CA THR A 72 2.79 -22.49 -8.10
C THR A 72 2.61 -21.33 -9.08
N GLN A 73 3.51 -20.34 -9.03
CA GLN A 73 3.50 -19.20 -9.95
C GLN A 73 3.31 -19.60 -11.41
N ASN A 74 4.06 -20.60 -11.88
CA ASN A 74 3.98 -21.04 -13.28
C ASN A 74 2.62 -21.64 -13.64
N ASN A 75 2.01 -22.37 -12.71
CA ASN A 75 0.76 -23.09 -12.96
C ASN A 75 -0.47 -22.19 -12.88
N ILE A 76 -0.38 -21.06 -12.15
CA ILE A 76 -1.50 -20.13 -11.99
C ILE A 76 -1.30 -18.80 -12.70
N LYS A 77 -0.18 -18.61 -13.41
CA LYS A 77 0.16 -17.35 -14.10
C LYS A 77 -0.93 -16.88 -15.07
N GLU A 78 -1.61 -17.80 -15.73
CA GLU A 78 -2.70 -17.49 -16.68
C GLU A 78 -3.98 -17.00 -15.99
N TYR A 79 -4.12 -17.24 -14.68
CA TYR A 79 -5.30 -16.88 -13.89
C TYR A 79 -5.08 -15.66 -12.99
N VAL A 80 -3.88 -15.09 -13.01
CA VAL A 80 -3.46 -13.99 -12.13
C VAL A 80 -2.96 -12.83 -12.98
N GLU A 81 -3.69 -11.73 -12.96
CA GLU A 81 -3.35 -10.50 -13.68
C GLU A 81 -3.02 -9.35 -12.71
N GLY A 82 -2.23 -8.38 -13.18
CA GLY A 82 -1.97 -7.13 -12.44
C GLY A 82 -0.93 -7.22 -11.31
N VAL A 83 -0.37 -8.41 -11.05
CA VAL A 83 0.71 -8.61 -10.06
C VAL A 83 2.08 -8.29 -10.69
N PRO A 84 3.01 -7.65 -9.97
CA PRO A 84 4.37 -7.35 -10.46
C PRO A 84 5.09 -8.60 -11.00
N ALA A 85 5.76 -8.47 -12.14
CA ALA A 85 6.37 -9.59 -12.85
C ALA A 85 7.57 -10.21 -12.11
N GLU A 86 8.27 -9.39 -11.33
CA GLU A 86 9.41 -9.75 -10.48
C GLU A 86 9.00 -10.45 -9.18
N ALA A 87 7.72 -10.38 -8.80
CA ALA A 87 7.26 -10.92 -7.54
C ALA A 87 7.03 -12.43 -7.64
N THR A 88 7.45 -13.16 -6.61
CA THR A 88 7.18 -14.59 -6.48
C THR A 88 5.94 -14.82 -5.62
N TYR A 89 5.14 -15.81 -6.01
CA TYR A 89 3.94 -16.21 -5.29
C TYR A 89 3.60 -17.69 -5.45
N SER A 90 2.90 -18.23 -4.46
CA SER A 90 2.30 -19.57 -4.49
C SER A 90 1.09 -19.59 -3.57
N VAL A 91 0.18 -20.54 -3.82
CA VAL A 91 -0.99 -20.76 -2.97
C VAL A 91 -1.02 -22.21 -2.51
N SER A 92 -1.43 -22.44 -1.27
CA SER A 92 -1.66 -23.77 -0.73
C SER A 92 -3.04 -23.85 -0.10
N TYR A 93 -3.57 -25.07 0.01
CA TYR A 93 -4.79 -25.37 0.73
C TYR A 93 -4.53 -26.51 1.70
N SER A 94 -4.94 -26.35 2.96
CA SER A 94 -4.90 -27.39 3.99
C SER A 94 -6.26 -27.45 4.70
N GLU A 95 -6.72 -28.64 5.10
CA GLU A 95 -8.01 -28.79 5.79
C GLU A 95 -8.07 -28.00 7.11
N ASP A 96 -6.95 -27.95 7.85
CA ASP A 96 -6.88 -27.29 9.17
C ASP A 96 -6.80 -25.76 9.09
N LYS A 97 -6.13 -25.23 8.05
CA LYS A 97 -5.79 -23.79 7.93
C LYS A 97 -6.53 -23.06 6.81
N GLY A 98 -7.21 -23.81 5.94
CA GLY A 98 -7.81 -23.29 4.72
C GLY A 98 -6.77 -22.89 3.68
N TRP A 99 -7.09 -21.86 2.91
CA TRP A 99 -6.22 -21.32 1.87
C TRP A 99 -5.14 -20.41 2.46
N GLU A 100 -3.90 -20.59 2.05
CA GLU A 100 -2.77 -19.74 2.40
C GLU A 100 -2.13 -19.20 1.12
N VAL A 101 -1.79 -17.91 1.13
CA VAL A 101 -1.13 -17.22 0.03
C VAL A 101 0.27 -16.85 0.48
N THR A 102 1.28 -17.36 -0.22
CA THR A 102 2.66 -16.90 -0.10
C THR A 102 2.93 -15.89 -1.20
N TYR A 103 3.33 -14.67 -0.83
CA TYR A 103 3.60 -13.58 -1.77
C TYR A 103 4.77 -12.73 -1.27
N SER A 104 5.83 -12.63 -2.07
CA SER A 104 7.10 -11.99 -1.70
C SER A 104 6.99 -10.52 -1.24
N GLU A 105 5.99 -9.79 -1.70
CA GLU A 105 5.75 -8.39 -1.32
C GLU A 105 5.05 -8.23 0.04
N LEU A 106 4.51 -9.32 0.63
CA LEU A 106 3.84 -9.25 1.94
C LEU A 106 4.78 -8.78 3.07
N LYS A 107 6.10 -8.99 2.93
CA LYS A 107 7.11 -8.44 3.86
C LYS A 107 7.10 -6.92 3.96
N ASN A 108 6.61 -6.24 2.92
CA ASN A 108 6.59 -4.77 2.85
C ASN A 108 5.40 -4.17 3.61
N ILE A 109 4.55 -4.99 4.23
CA ILE A 109 3.45 -4.54 5.09
C ILE A 109 3.96 -4.39 6.53
N GLU A 110 4.55 -3.23 6.82
CA GLU A 110 5.09 -2.90 8.15
C GLU A 110 4.01 -2.88 9.24
N ARG A 111 2.76 -2.53 8.88
CA ARG A 111 1.66 -2.32 9.83
C ARG A 111 0.63 -3.45 9.86
N ALA A 112 1.02 -4.66 9.44
CA ALA A 112 0.15 -5.83 9.37
C ALA A 112 -0.67 -6.03 10.68
N LYS A 113 0.02 -6.09 11.83
CA LYS A 113 -0.61 -6.30 13.14
C LYS A 113 -1.36 -5.07 13.66
N THR A 114 -0.78 -3.88 13.54
CA THR A 114 -1.30 -2.65 14.16
C THR A 114 -2.44 -2.01 13.38
N ARG A 115 -2.47 -2.15 12.06
CA ARG A 115 -3.50 -1.56 11.18
C ARG A 115 -4.61 -2.53 10.81
N TYR A 116 -4.27 -3.80 10.58
CA TYR A 116 -5.20 -4.78 10.02
C TYR A 116 -5.48 -5.96 10.98
N GLY A 117 -4.78 -6.05 12.11
CA GLY A 117 -5.00 -7.12 13.08
C GLY A 117 -4.59 -8.51 12.57
N ILE A 118 -3.73 -8.57 11.56
CA ILE A 118 -3.30 -9.81 10.91
C ILE A 118 -1.89 -10.20 11.29
N THR A 119 -1.58 -11.47 11.07
CA THR A 119 -0.22 -12.00 11.17
C THR A 119 0.24 -12.45 9.78
N ILE A 120 1.45 -12.04 9.41
CA ILE A 120 2.14 -12.50 8.20
C ILE A 120 3.36 -13.27 8.70
N THR A 121 3.51 -14.51 8.29
CA THR A 121 4.64 -15.38 8.67
C THR A 121 5.29 -15.89 7.40
N ASP A 122 6.59 -15.66 7.24
CA ASP A 122 7.35 -16.11 6.07
C ASP A 122 6.68 -15.74 4.74
N ASN A 123 6.29 -14.48 4.60
CA ASN A 123 5.57 -13.94 3.44
C ASN A 123 4.26 -14.67 3.13
N THR A 124 3.67 -15.34 4.12
CA THR A 124 2.44 -16.12 3.98
C THR A 124 1.34 -15.53 4.84
N ILE A 125 0.14 -15.46 4.26
CA ILE A 125 -1.08 -14.97 4.90
C ILE A 125 -2.22 -15.96 4.68
N THR A 126 -3.02 -16.19 5.71
CA THR A 126 -4.23 -17.02 5.60
C THR A 126 -5.33 -16.26 4.86
N ALA A 127 -6.20 -16.96 4.14
CA ALA A 127 -7.34 -16.32 3.46
C ALA A 127 -8.30 -15.63 4.44
N SER A 128 -8.39 -16.12 5.68
CA SER A 128 -9.15 -15.45 6.74
C SER A 128 -8.55 -14.10 7.10
N ASP A 129 -7.23 -14.03 7.27
CA ASP A 129 -6.56 -12.79 7.63
C ASP A 129 -6.50 -11.83 6.45
N LEU A 130 -6.28 -12.34 5.24
CA LEU A 130 -6.36 -11.55 4.01
C LEU A 130 -7.75 -10.90 3.86
N SER A 131 -8.82 -11.65 4.13
CA SER A 131 -10.19 -11.11 4.11
C SER A 131 -10.40 -10.03 5.17
N LYS A 132 -9.91 -10.20 6.40
CA LYS A 132 -9.99 -9.17 7.46
C LYS A 132 -9.27 -7.89 7.04
N ALA A 133 -8.06 -8.03 6.50
CA ALA A 133 -7.25 -6.89 6.09
C ALA A 133 -7.89 -6.08 4.95
N LEU A 134 -8.52 -6.77 3.99
CA LEU A 134 -9.21 -6.13 2.86
C LEU A 134 -10.54 -5.50 3.23
N LYS A 135 -11.26 -6.07 4.21
CA LYS A 135 -12.48 -5.46 4.76
C LYS A 135 -12.20 -4.16 5.52
N GLY A 136 -10.93 -3.86 5.80
CA GLY A 136 -10.55 -2.69 6.57
C GLY A 136 -11.04 -2.75 8.01
N GLU A 137 -11.25 -3.97 8.54
CA GLU A 137 -11.49 -4.18 9.96
C GLU A 137 -10.22 -3.74 10.71
N VAL A 138 -10.21 -2.50 11.16
CA VAL A 138 -9.20 -2.02 12.10
C VAL A 138 -9.35 -2.90 13.34
N PRO A 139 -8.28 -3.57 13.82
CA PRO A 139 -8.38 -4.32 15.05
C PRO A 139 -8.89 -3.35 16.12
N THR A 140 -10.03 -3.69 16.73
CA THR A 140 -10.51 -2.98 17.91
C THR A 140 -9.32 -2.87 18.86
N PRO A 141 -8.94 -1.67 19.35
CA PRO A 141 -7.85 -1.55 20.29
C PRO A 141 -8.16 -2.51 21.43
N THR A 142 -7.37 -3.57 21.58
CA THR A 142 -7.46 -4.46 22.72
C THR A 142 -7.23 -3.57 23.92
N THR A 143 -8.31 -3.26 24.64
CA THR A 143 -8.31 -2.64 25.95
C THR A 143 -7.18 -3.29 26.72
N GLN A 144 -6.15 -2.52 27.02
CA GLN A 144 -5.09 -2.99 27.91
C GLN A 144 -5.78 -3.48 29.16
N GLU A 145 -5.63 -4.77 29.43
CA GLU A 145 -6.09 -5.41 30.64
C GLU A 145 -5.49 -4.63 31.80
N LYS A 146 -6.35 -3.85 32.46
CA LYS A 146 -6.04 -3.10 33.67
C LYS A 146 -5.75 -4.17 34.72
N LYS A 147 -4.48 -4.58 34.85
CA LYS A 147 -4.03 -5.36 35.99
C LYS A 147 -4.13 -4.45 37.21
N GLU A 148 -5.19 -4.68 37.98
CA GLU A 148 -5.26 -4.31 39.40
C GLU A 148 -4.13 -4.99 40.20
#